data_AF-A0A0A2B406-F1
#
_entry.id   AF-A0A0A2B406-F1
#
_cell.length_a   1.000
_cell.length_b   1.000
_cell.length_c   1.000
_cell.angle_alpha   90.00
_cell.angle_beta   90.00
_cell.angle_gamma   90.00
#
_symmetry.space_group_name_H-M   'P 1'
#
loop_
_entity.id
_entity.type
_entity.pdbx_description
1 polymer ?
#
loop_
_entity_poly.entity_id
_entity_poly.type
_entity_poly.pdbx_seq_one_letter_code
_entity_poly.pdbx_strand_id
1 'polypeptide(L)' 'MSDNCELKWQPTKEQLDSMILPAYTEMAKQSVAYVNKFGCPPEYVADMLRDIADALTSVHPQSEGDCSCC' A
#
# COMPACT_ATOMS: atom_id res chain seq x y z
N MET A 1 -9.65 -9.25 -32.21
CA MET A 1 -9.97 -8.08 -31.36
C MET A 1 -8.97 -8.13 -30.22
N SER A 2 -7.91 -7.35 -30.33
CA SER A 2 -6.68 -7.54 -29.56
C SER A 2 -6.74 -6.77 -28.24
N ASP A 3 -6.55 -7.52 -27.15
CA ASP A 3 -5.79 -7.17 -25.96
C ASP A 3 -6.16 -5.87 -25.22
N ASN A 4 -7.23 -5.95 -24.42
CA ASN A 4 -7.41 -5.06 -23.27
C ASN A 4 -6.70 -5.67 -22.04
N CYS A 5 -5.39 -5.87 -22.15
CA CYS A 5 -4.55 -6.11 -20.98
C CYS A 5 -4.61 -4.83 -20.15
N GLU A 6 -5.24 -4.89 -18.98
CA GLU A 6 -5.40 -3.74 -18.08
C GLU A 6 -4.05 -3.03 -17.92
N LEU A 7 -3.94 -1.84 -18.51
CA LEU A 7 -2.76 -1.00 -18.41
C LEU A 7 -2.61 -0.61 -16.94
N LYS A 8 -1.80 -1.39 -16.20
CA LYS A 8 -1.40 -1.05 -14.84
C LYS A 8 -0.79 0.35 -14.87
N TRP A 9 -1.44 1.29 -14.20
CA TRP A 9 -0.94 2.65 -14.13
C TRP A 9 0.46 2.65 -13.51
N GLN A 10 1.41 3.27 -14.21
CA GLN A 10 2.79 3.44 -13.75
C GLN A 10 3.06 4.95 -13.68
N PRO A 11 3.43 5.49 -12.52
CA PRO A 11 3.75 6.91 -12.42
C PRO A 11 4.99 7.25 -13.25
N THR A 12 5.00 8.44 -13.83
CA THR A 12 6.25 8.98 -14.39
C THR A 12 7.22 9.31 -13.26
N LYS A 13 8.52 9.39 -13.58
CA LYS A 13 9.54 9.77 -12.60
C LYS A 13 9.24 11.13 -11.95
N GLU A 14 8.75 12.09 -12.72
CA GLU A 14 8.35 13.40 -12.21
C GLU A 14 7.19 13.30 -11.23
N GLN A 15 6.16 12.52 -11.53
CA GLN A 15 5.05 12.27 -10.60
C GLN A 15 5.52 11.57 -9.32
N LEU A 16 6.46 10.63 -9.46
CA LEU A 16 7.03 9.90 -8.33
C LEU A 16 7.82 10.85 -7.41
N ASP A 17 8.71 11.65 -7.99
CA ASP A 17 9.62 12.53 -7.24
C ASP A 17 8.91 13.78 -6.67
N SER A 18 7.94 14.35 -7.39
CA SER A 18 7.31 15.62 -7.01
C SER A 18 5.97 15.48 -6.27
N MET A 19 5.28 14.35 -6.42
CA MET A 19 3.95 14.15 -5.82
C MET A 19 3.95 12.97 -4.85
N ILE A 20 4.37 11.78 -5.29
CA ILE A 20 4.20 10.55 -4.52
C ILE A 20 5.15 10.52 -3.33
N LEU A 21 6.47 10.66 -3.55
CA LEU A 21 7.45 10.60 -2.47
C LEU A 21 7.24 11.69 -1.40
N PRO A 22 6.95 12.96 -1.76
CA PRO A 22 6.63 13.99 -0.77
C PRO A 22 5.36 13.67 0.03
N ALA A 23 4.29 13.19 -0.62
CA ALA A 23 3.06 12.82 0.07
C ALA A 23 3.26 11.66 1.06
N TYR A 24 4.02 10.63 0.66
CA TYR A 24 4.39 9.53 1.56
C TYR A 24 5.23 10.02 2.74
N THR A 25 6.15 10.95 2.51
CA THR A 25 6.98 11.54 3.56
C THR A 25 6.13 12.34 4.57
N GLU A 26 5.17 13.13 4.09
CA GLU A 26 4.19 13.84 4.92
C GLU A 26 3.35 12.87 5.75
N MET A 27 2.79 11.83 5.13
CA MET A 27 2.01 10.81 5.83
C MET A 27 2.83 10.09 6.90
N ALA A 28 4.09 9.77 6.63
CA ALA A 28 4.98 9.16 7.61
C ALA A 28 5.23 10.09 8.82
N LYS A 29 5.49 11.38 8.58
CA LYS A 29 5.64 12.38 9.66
C LYS A 29 4.38 12.50 10.50
N GLN A 30 3.21 12.56 9.86
CA GLN A 30 1.93 12.63 10.55
C GLN A 30 1.69 11.37 11.37
N SER A 31 2.00 10.19 10.83
CA SER A 31 1.90 8.92 11.54
C SER A 31 2.77 8.91 12.78
N VAL A 32 4.05 9.30 12.68
CA VAL A 32 4.96 9.40 13.83
C VAL A 32 4.44 10.40 14.87
N ALA A 33 3.94 11.56 14.43
CA ALA A 33 3.34 12.55 15.33
C ALA A 33 2.11 11.98 16.06
N TYR A 34 1.27 11.21 15.38
CA TYR A 34 0.14 10.53 16.00
C TYR A 34 0.59 9.46 16.99
N VAL A 35 1.56 8.60 16.65
CA VAL A 35 2.13 7.62 17.58
C VAL A 35 2.63 8.29 18.86
N ASN A 36 3.42 9.36 18.70
CA ASN A 36 3.94 10.13 19.81
C ASN A 36 2.82 10.77 20.65
N LYS A 37 1.74 11.24 20.01
CA LYS A 37 0.59 11.84 20.68
C LYS A 37 -0.28 10.81 21.41
N PHE A 38 -0.45 9.61 20.85
CA PHE A 38 -1.18 8.52 21.48
C PHE A 38 -0.43 7.97 22.70
N GLY A 39 0.88 8.24 22.84
CA GLY A 39 1.71 7.71 23.92
C GLY A 39 1.78 6.18 23.90
N CYS A 40 1.39 5.55 22.78
CA CYS A 40 1.46 4.11 22.63
C CYS A 40 2.91 3.71 22.38
N PRO A 41 3.38 2.64 23.04
CA PRO A 41 4.67 2.05 22.74
C PRO A 41 4.78 1.77 21.23
N PRO A 42 5.90 2.09 20.57
CA PRO A 42 6.10 1.89 19.14
C PRO A 42 5.79 0.45 18.68
N GLU A 43 5.99 -0.52 19.56
CA GLU A 43 5.69 -1.94 19.35
C GLU A 43 4.20 -2.16 19.04
N TYR A 44 3.31 -1.45 19.74
CA TYR A 44 1.86 -1.61 19.59
C TYR A 44 1.37 -1.08 18.23
N VAL A 45 2.01 -0.02 17.74
CA VAL A 45 1.71 0.54 16.41
C VAL A 45 2.25 -0.38 15.32
N ALA A 46 3.45 -0.93 15.52
CA ALA A 46 4.04 -1.88 14.60
C ALA A 46 3.19 -3.16 14.45
N ASP A 47 2.65 -3.68 15.56
CA ASP A 47 1.75 -4.83 15.54
C ASP A 47 0.42 -4.49 14.85
N MET A 48 -0.17 -3.32 15.15
CA MET A 48 -1.40 -2.88 14.48
C MET A 48 -1.21 -2.70 12.96
N LEU A 49 -0.07 -2.15 12.52
CA LEU A 49 0.25 -2.03 11.09
C LEU A 49 0.47 -3.39 10.43
N ARG A 50 1.06 -4.35 11.15
CA ARG A 50 1.24 -5.73 10.66
C ARG A 50 -0.10 -6.42 10.49
N ASP A 51 -1.00 -6.31 11.47
CA ASP A 51 -2.34 -6.89 11.40
C ASP A 51 -3.14 -6.32 10.21
N ILE A 52 -3.00 -5.01 9.94
CA ILE A 52 -3.62 -4.38 8.76
C ILE A 52 -3.02 -4.93 7.46
N ALA A 53 -1.70 -5.08 7.37
CA ALA A 53 -1.03 -5.64 6.20
C ALA A 53 -1.42 -7.12 5.96
N ASP A 54 -1.50 -7.91 7.02
CA ASP A 54 -1.91 -9.30 6.98
C ASP A 54 -3.40 -9.43 6.60
N ALA A 55 -4.26 -8.54 7.09
CA ALA A 55 -5.63 -8.45 6.63
C ALA A 55 -5.66 -8.18 5.12
N LEU A 56 -5.02 -7.12 4.63
CA LEU A 56 -5.02 -6.76 3.21
C LEU A 56 -4.47 -7.87 2.30
N THR A 57 -3.43 -8.58 2.73
CA THR A 57 -2.84 -9.69 1.96
C THR A 57 -3.65 -10.97 2.04
N SER A 58 -4.39 -11.20 3.13
CA SER A 58 -5.28 -12.37 3.26
C SER A 58 -6.63 -12.19 2.57
N VAL A 59 -7.15 -10.96 2.42
CA VAL A 59 -8.39 -10.73 1.63
C VAL A 59 -8.14 -10.71 0.14
N HIS A 60 -6.90 -10.56 -0.32
CA HIS A 60 -6.57 -10.79 -1.72
C HIS A 60 -6.47 -12.30 -1.92
N PRO A 61 -7.40 -12.96 -2.63
CA PRO A 61 -7.12 -14.29 -3.11
C PRO A 61 -5.85 -14.14 -3.94
N GLN A 62 -4.81 -14.91 -3.65
CA GLN A 62 -3.80 -15.17 -4.65
C GLN A 62 -4.57 -15.65 -5.87
N SER A 63 -4.67 -14.79 -6.88
CA SER A 63 -5.24 -15.12 -8.17
C SER A 63 -4.29 -16.10 -8.86
N GLU A 64 -4.16 -17.30 -8.32
CA GLU A 64 -3.87 -18.50 -9.10
C GLU A 64 -5.19 -18.90 -9.79
N GLY A 65 -5.68 -18.00 -10.64
CA GLY A 65 -6.70 -18.30 -11.61
C GLY A 65 -6.00 -18.84 -12.84
N ASP A 66 -5.78 -20.15 -12.84
CA ASP A 66 -5.51 -20.96 -14.02
C ASP A 66 -6.49 -20.52 -15.12
N CYS A 67 -6.01 -19.74 -16.10
CA CYS A 67 -6.81 -19.31 -17.24
C CYS A 67 -6.92 -20.52 -18.18
N SER A 68 -7.82 -21.42 -17.80
CA SER A 68 -8.28 -22.55 -18.57
C SER A 68 -9.79 -22.39 -18.76
N CYS A 69 -10.20 -22.28 -20.02
CA CYS A 69 -11.58 -22.42 -20.54
C CYS A 69 -12.49 -21.18 -20.34
N CYS A 70 -13.19 -20.62 -21.34
CA CYS A 70 -13.55 -21.02 -22.71
C CYS A 70 -13.58 -19.79 -23.63
#